data_AF-A0AAX4PCZ4-F1
#
_entry.id   AF-A0AAX4PCZ4-F1
#
_cell.length_a   1.000
_cell.length_b   1.000
_cell.length_c   1.000
_cell.angle_alpha   90.00
_cell.angle_beta   90.00
_cell.angle_gamma   90.00
#
_symmetry.space_group_name_H-M   'P 1'
#
loop_
_entity.id
_entity.type
_entity.pdbx_description
1 polymer ?
#
loop_
_entity_poly.entity_id
_entity_poly.type
_entity_poly.pdbx_seq_one_letter_code
_entity_poly.pdbx_strand_id
1 'polypeptide(L)'
;MKSATSSPRPKLKGSRSTQSVGAASSMTMSTESGMLLRLIDAQRARKIAEEDKKRLNNRVKQLLKEEEKAKKRISETKKRAEEILSLKKRNELRVQEKEAQRQEMEDHIVVLNKNKVKLKETHTKRKEKAHKELVRVKKQLSQETRNESMQHERTLHEQRRLTQKRAMETRESIRKSKSEAAAKLAKAKVKHMSNVKEDYLSRLEDELSHLKETEEELNSMTVLEMELIQRLQSKQREQEKAYNKLEHVLGIGNTGAAGPRSPGKKPASVAPSPAGRLKRPDTAGTPPPAAPPQDSGFDEPTDDEISAKFGLLDKAGSGFVSTDDLGKLLVSLGLNLSEDQLEQAKEQLDQGGTGQVSFGEFFLWWQG
;
A
#
# COMPACT_ATOMS: atom_id res chain seq x y z
N MET A 1 -29.00 83.58 -16.13
CA MET A 1 -28.82 84.94 -15.54
C MET A 1 -29.49 85.97 -16.45
N LYS A 2 -29.79 87.19 -15.98
CA LYS A 2 -30.48 88.24 -16.75
C LYS A 2 -29.59 89.48 -16.92
N SER A 3 -29.53 90.02 -18.14
CA SER A 3 -29.03 91.37 -18.48
C SER A 3 -29.75 91.79 -19.78
N ALA A 4 -30.55 92.85 -19.79
CA ALA A 4 -30.20 94.27 -19.77
C ALA A 4 -29.58 94.71 -21.13
N THR A 5 -30.39 95.07 -22.14
CA THR A 5 -31.00 96.40 -22.40
C THR A 5 -30.02 97.53 -22.70
N SER A 6 -29.95 98.00 -23.96
CA SER A 6 -29.55 99.38 -24.31
C SER A 6 -29.86 99.76 -25.78
N SER A 7 -29.78 101.06 -26.07
CA SER A 7 -29.66 101.72 -27.38
C SER A 7 -30.87 101.76 -28.35
N PRO A 8 -31.01 102.84 -29.16
CA PRO A 8 -32.31 103.52 -29.20
C PRO A 8 -32.91 103.80 -30.59
N ARG A 9 -34.19 104.17 -30.56
CA ARG A 9 -35.04 104.53 -31.71
C ARG A 9 -34.80 105.99 -32.15
N PRO A 10 -34.62 106.30 -33.45
CA PRO A 10 -34.44 107.67 -33.93
C PRO A 10 -35.72 108.51 -33.79
N LYS A 11 -35.60 109.74 -33.29
CA LYS A 11 -36.71 110.69 -33.11
C LYS A 11 -36.84 111.62 -34.33
N LEU A 12 -37.71 111.28 -35.29
CA LEU A 12 -38.14 112.24 -36.31
C LEU A 12 -39.32 113.08 -35.77
N LYS A 13 -39.01 114.26 -35.20
CA LYS A 13 -40.02 115.27 -34.88
C LYS A 13 -40.47 115.98 -36.16
N GLY A 14 -41.67 115.66 -36.66
CA GLY A 14 -42.37 116.50 -37.62
C GLY A 14 -43.23 117.53 -36.90
N SER A 15 -42.96 118.82 -37.06
CA SER A 15 -43.87 119.90 -36.63
C SER A 15 -43.61 121.20 -37.41
N ARG A 16 -43.77 121.16 -38.73
CA ARG A 16 -43.70 122.37 -39.57
C ARG A 16 -45.03 123.12 -39.44
N SER A 17 -45.05 124.19 -38.64
CA SER A 17 -46.25 124.96 -38.32
C SER A 17 -46.83 125.66 -39.54
N THR A 18 -48.06 125.30 -39.90
CA THR A 18 -48.81 125.90 -41.03
C THR A 18 -49.94 126.79 -40.53
N GLN A 19 -49.85 128.08 -40.86
CA GLN A 19 -50.96 129.04 -41.07
C GLN A 19 -52.03 129.20 -39.96
N SER A 20 -52.08 130.40 -39.38
CA SER A 20 -53.34 131.06 -39.05
C SER A 20 -53.21 132.57 -39.27
N VAL A 21 -53.51 133.03 -40.49
CA VAL A 21 -53.68 134.46 -40.81
C VAL A 21 -55.12 134.69 -41.27
N GLY A 22 -55.99 135.02 -40.33
CA GLY A 22 -57.22 135.77 -40.63
C GLY A 22 -56.84 137.25 -40.73
N ALA A 23 -57.10 137.98 -41.83
CA ALA A 23 -58.37 138.22 -42.52
C ALA A 23 -59.18 139.37 -41.88
N ALA A 24 -58.89 140.59 -42.35
CA ALA A 24 -59.81 141.72 -42.31
C ALA A 24 -59.54 142.68 -43.50
N SER A 25 -60.61 143.07 -44.17
CA SER A 25 -60.79 144.31 -44.96
C SER A 25 -59.66 144.86 -45.84
N SER A 26 -59.74 144.58 -47.15
CA SER A 26 -59.96 145.66 -48.12
C SER A 26 -60.72 145.13 -49.34
N MET A 27 -61.77 145.83 -49.78
CA MET A 27 -62.65 145.44 -50.89
C MET A 27 -62.71 146.53 -51.96
N THR A 28 -62.01 146.33 -53.08
CA THR A 28 -62.24 146.97 -54.39
C THR A 28 -61.88 145.95 -55.47
N MET A 29 -62.85 145.23 -56.05
CA MET A 29 -63.74 145.62 -57.16
C MET A 29 -63.10 145.44 -58.55
N SER A 30 -63.76 144.67 -59.41
CA SER A 30 -63.40 144.31 -60.81
C SER A 30 -62.07 143.52 -60.96
N THR A 31 -61.92 142.51 -61.82
CA THR A 31 -62.68 142.03 -63.01
C THR A 31 -62.83 140.49 -63.02
N GLU A 32 -63.42 139.92 -64.07
CA GLU A 32 -63.56 138.46 -64.29
C GLU A 32 -62.25 137.66 -64.12
N SER A 33 -61.10 138.27 -64.41
CA SER A 33 -59.76 137.68 -64.21
C SER A 33 -59.55 137.11 -62.81
N GLY A 34 -60.12 137.74 -61.76
CA GLY A 34 -60.01 137.24 -60.38
C GLY A 34 -60.82 135.96 -60.12
N MET A 35 -61.92 135.75 -60.86
CA MET A 35 -62.72 134.52 -60.79
C MET A 35 -62.11 133.43 -61.65
N LEU A 36 -61.63 133.77 -62.85
CA LEU A 36 -60.89 132.87 -63.74
C LEU A 36 -59.60 132.34 -63.09
N LEU A 37 -58.83 133.19 -62.42
CA LEU A 37 -57.60 132.75 -61.73
C LEU A 37 -57.90 131.72 -60.63
N ARG A 38 -58.93 131.96 -59.80
CA ARG A 38 -59.40 131.01 -58.78
C ARG A 38 -59.89 129.69 -59.40
N LEU A 39 -60.57 129.74 -60.55
CA LEU A 39 -61.01 128.54 -61.28
C LEU A 39 -59.81 127.76 -61.82
N ILE A 40 -58.83 128.43 -62.40
CA ILE A 40 -57.59 127.83 -62.91
C ILE A 40 -56.78 127.20 -61.78
N ASP A 41 -56.64 127.86 -60.63
CA ASP A 41 -55.95 127.32 -59.46
C ASP A 41 -56.71 126.15 -58.82
N ALA A 42 -58.06 126.18 -58.80
CA ALA A 42 -58.87 125.03 -58.40
C ALA A 42 -58.71 123.84 -59.38
N GLN A 43 -58.61 124.09 -60.69
CA GLN A 43 -58.33 123.06 -61.69
C GLN A 43 -56.92 122.47 -61.54
N ARG A 44 -55.90 123.30 -61.27
CA ARG A 44 -54.53 122.85 -60.95
C ARG A 44 -54.51 122.01 -59.68
N ALA A 45 -55.13 122.48 -58.60
CA ALA A 45 -55.22 121.77 -57.33
C ALA A 45 -55.96 120.43 -57.47
N ARG A 46 -57.06 120.40 -58.23
CA ARG A 46 -57.77 119.15 -58.58
C ARG A 46 -56.84 118.18 -59.34
N LYS A 47 -56.12 118.65 -60.36
CA LYS A 47 -55.20 117.81 -61.14
C LYS A 47 -54.08 117.23 -60.27
N ILE A 48 -53.48 118.05 -59.39
CA ILE A 48 -52.48 117.60 -58.41
C ILE A 48 -53.07 116.54 -57.48
N ALA A 49 -54.29 116.75 -56.95
CA ALA A 49 -54.97 115.79 -56.10
C ALA A 49 -55.31 114.47 -56.83
N GLU A 50 -55.66 114.51 -58.12
CA GLU A 50 -55.89 113.32 -58.95
C GLU A 50 -54.56 112.57 -59.25
N GLU A 51 -53.47 113.28 -59.51
CA GLU A 51 -52.13 112.71 -59.70
C GLU A 51 -51.59 112.09 -58.39
N ASP A 52 -51.74 112.76 -57.25
CA ASP A 52 -51.32 112.23 -55.95
C ASP A 52 -52.23 111.07 -55.49
N LYS A 53 -53.54 111.11 -55.78
CA LYS A 53 -54.43 109.94 -55.62
C LYS A 53 -53.96 108.75 -56.47
N LYS A 54 -53.47 109.00 -57.69
CA LYS A 54 -52.91 107.95 -58.57
C LYS A 54 -51.58 107.41 -58.04
N ARG A 55 -50.66 108.27 -57.58
CA ARG A 55 -49.40 107.89 -56.92
C ARG A 55 -49.65 107.09 -55.65
N LEU A 56 -50.59 107.52 -54.80
CA LEU A 56 -50.99 106.85 -53.56
C LEU A 56 -51.61 105.48 -53.85
N ASN A 57 -52.52 105.38 -54.82
CA ASN A 57 -53.11 104.11 -55.25
C ASN A 57 -52.04 103.11 -55.73
N ASN A 58 -51.08 103.57 -56.53
CA ASN A 58 -49.94 102.75 -56.96
C ASN A 58 -49.07 102.30 -55.76
N ARG A 59 -48.77 103.20 -54.81
CA ARG A 59 -48.01 102.87 -53.60
C ARG A 59 -48.75 101.87 -52.70
N VAL A 60 -50.06 102.02 -52.52
CA VAL A 60 -50.91 101.06 -51.78
C VAL A 60 -50.91 99.69 -52.47
N LYS A 61 -51.05 99.64 -53.81
CA LYS A 61 -50.96 98.39 -54.57
C LYS A 61 -49.59 97.69 -54.46
N GLN A 62 -48.50 98.45 -54.38
CA GLN A 62 -47.17 97.89 -54.12
C GLN A 62 -47.07 97.36 -52.69
N LEU A 63 -47.44 98.16 -51.68
CA LEU A 63 -47.39 97.77 -50.28
C LEU A 63 -48.24 96.53 -49.98
N LEU A 64 -49.43 96.39 -50.59
CA LEU A 64 -50.25 95.18 -50.46
C LEU A 64 -49.56 93.93 -51.05
N LYS A 65 -48.87 94.05 -52.19
CA LYS A 65 -48.09 92.95 -52.78
C LYS A 65 -46.85 92.60 -51.94
N GLU A 66 -46.24 93.58 -51.28
CA GLU A 66 -45.12 93.37 -50.37
C GLU A 66 -45.60 92.73 -49.05
N GLU A 67 -46.74 93.16 -48.53
CA GLU A 67 -47.40 92.58 -47.35
C GLU A 67 -47.83 91.11 -47.62
N GLU A 68 -48.39 90.81 -48.79
CA GLU A 68 -48.75 89.44 -49.19
C GLU A 68 -47.51 88.53 -49.27
N LYS A 69 -46.41 89.02 -49.86
CA LYS A 69 -45.12 88.32 -49.89
C LYS A 69 -44.54 88.12 -48.48
N ALA A 70 -44.68 89.11 -47.59
CA ALA A 70 -44.27 88.99 -46.20
C ALA A 70 -45.11 87.96 -45.44
N LYS A 71 -46.45 87.97 -45.61
CA LYS A 71 -47.37 86.98 -45.04
C LYS A 71 -47.02 85.55 -45.49
N LYS A 72 -46.72 85.34 -46.76
CA LYS A 72 -46.26 84.04 -47.30
C LYS A 72 -44.95 83.58 -46.66
N ARG A 73 -43.91 84.42 -46.65
CA ARG A 73 -42.62 84.13 -45.97
C ARG A 73 -42.77 83.83 -44.47
N ILE A 74 -43.63 84.57 -43.76
CA ILE A 74 -43.93 84.33 -42.34
C ILE A 74 -44.63 82.98 -42.17
N SER A 75 -45.59 82.63 -43.03
CA SER A 75 -46.27 81.33 -42.99
C SER A 75 -45.32 80.17 -43.27
N GLU A 76 -44.41 80.29 -44.25
CA GLU A 76 -43.39 79.28 -44.56
C GLU A 76 -42.39 79.12 -43.39
N THR A 77 -42.01 80.23 -42.75
CA THR A 77 -41.11 80.21 -41.58
C THR A 77 -41.76 79.57 -40.36
N LYS A 78 -43.06 79.82 -40.13
CA LYS A 78 -43.85 79.14 -39.08
C LYS A 78 -43.93 77.63 -39.33
N LYS A 79 -44.30 77.20 -40.55
CA LYS A 79 -44.36 75.77 -40.92
C LYS A 79 -43.01 75.08 -40.70
N ARG A 80 -41.91 75.68 -41.16
CA ARG A 80 -40.55 75.15 -40.93
C ARG A 80 -40.18 75.10 -39.45
N ALA A 81 -40.60 76.06 -38.63
CA ALA A 81 -40.38 76.02 -37.19
C ALA A 81 -41.20 74.90 -36.52
N GLU A 82 -42.46 74.70 -36.92
CA GLU A 82 -43.32 73.61 -36.47
C GLU A 82 -42.76 72.23 -36.87
N GLU A 83 -42.29 72.09 -38.11
CA GLU A 83 -41.57 70.91 -38.61
C GLU A 83 -40.32 70.62 -37.76
N ILE A 84 -39.44 71.60 -37.54
CA ILE A 84 -38.23 71.47 -36.72
C ILE A 84 -38.57 71.09 -35.26
N LEU A 85 -39.60 71.68 -34.67
CA LEU A 85 -40.06 71.32 -33.32
C LEU A 85 -40.60 69.88 -33.26
N SER A 86 -41.36 69.44 -34.27
CA SER A 86 -41.86 68.07 -34.37
C SER A 86 -40.73 67.05 -34.54
N LEU A 87 -39.72 67.37 -35.35
CA LEU A 87 -38.53 66.55 -35.56
C LEU A 87 -37.66 66.49 -34.30
N LYS A 88 -37.48 67.63 -33.60
CA LYS A 88 -36.79 67.67 -32.31
C LYS A 88 -37.48 66.75 -31.30
N LYS A 89 -38.80 66.89 -31.10
CA LYS A 89 -39.59 66.05 -30.18
C LYS A 89 -39.51 64.56 -30.55
N ARG A 90 -39.58 64.21 -31.84
CA ARG A 90 -39.43 62.82 -32.31
C ARG A 90 -38.03 62.27 -32.05
N ASN A 91 -36.99 63.06 -32.28
CA ASN A 91 -35.60 62.67 -32.02
C ASN A 91 -35.33 62.52 -30.52
N GLU A 92 -35.87 63.41 -29.70
CA GLU A 92 -35.78 63.39 -28.23
C GLU A 92 -36.44 62.13 -27.64
N LEU A 93 -37.67 61.81 -28.07
CA LEU A 93 -38.34 60.55 -27.72
C LEU A 93 -37.52 59.31 -28.13
N ARG A 94 -36.95 59.30 -29.34
CA ARG A 94 -36.10 58.19 -29.84
C ARG A 94 -34.74 58.09 -29.13
N VAL A 95 -34.29 59.16 -28.47
CA VAL A 95 -33.10 59.13 -27.60
C VAL A 95 -33.49 58.54 -26.24
N GLN A 96 -34.58 59.02 -25.64
CA GLN A 96 -35.12 58.50 -24.37
C GLN A 96 -35.45 57.00 -24.46
N GLU A 97 -36.09 56.55 -25.53
CA GLU A 97 -36.38 55.14 -25.80
C GLU A 97 -35.09 54.28 -25.83
N LYS A 98 -34.03 54.77 -26.48
CA LYS A 98 -32.73 54.09 -26.53
C LYS A 98 -31.96 54.16 -25.20
N GLU A 99 -32.24 55.13 -24.35
CA GLU A 99 -31.67 55.23 -23.00
C GLU A 99 -32.38 54.25 -22.06
N ALA A 100 -33.72 54.16 -22.11
CA ALA A 100 -34.49 53.14 -21.41
C ALA A 100 -34.08 51.71 -21.81
N GLN A 101 -33.99 51.41 -23.12
CA GLN A 101 -33.55 50.08 -23.60
C GLN A 101 -32.12 49.72 -23.17
N ARG A 102 -31.24 50.71 -22.96
CA ARG A 102 -29.90 50.47 -22.40
C ARG A 102 -29.94 50.22 -20.89
N GLN A 103 -30.75 50.99 -20.15
CA GLN A 103 -30.96 50.77 -18.72
C GLN A 103 -31.56 49.39 -18.43
N GLU A 104 -32.58 48.96 -19.18
CA GLU A 104 -33.15 47.61 -19.08
C GLU A 104 -32.11 46.51 -19.35
N MET A 105 -31.21 46.72 -20.32
CA MET A 105 -30.12 45.79 -20.64
C MET A 105 -29.04 45.77 -19.55
N GLU A 106 -28.67 46.93 -19.00
CA GLU A 106 -27.73 47.06 -17.89
C GLU A 106 -28.27 46.39 -16.61
N ASP A 107 -29.54 46.62 -16.26
CA ASP A 107 -30.21 45.95 -15.16
C ASP A 107 -30.28 44.43 -15.36
N HIS A 108 -30.57 43.97 -16.59
CA HIS A 108 -30.55 42.54 -16.91
C HIS A 108 -29.16 41.93 -16.72
N ILE A 109 -28.09 42.63 -17.16
CA ILE A 109 -26.69 42.22 -16.94
C ILE A 109 -26.35 42.18 -15.44
N VAL A 110 -26.81 43.15 -14.65
CA VAL A 110 -26.64 43.16 -13.18
C VAL A 110 -27.35 41.97 -12.53
N VAL A 111 -28.59 41.65 -12.94
CA VAL A 111 -29.34 40.48 -12.44
C VAL A 111 -28.66 39.17 -12.81
N LEU A 112 -28.21 39.00 -14.06
CA LEU A 112 -27.46 37.83 -14.49
C LEU A 112 -26.15 37.66 -13.70
N ASN A 113 -25.39 38.73 -13.49
CA ASN A 113 -24.17 38.69 -12.69
C ASN A 113 -24.45 38.36 -11.21
N LYS A 114 -25.50 38.92 -10.62
CA LYS A 114 -25.95 38.62 -9.24
C LYS A 114 -26.33 37.14 -9.08
N ASN A 115 -27.00 36.56 -10.07
CA ASN A 115 -27.34 35.13 -10.09
C ASN A 115 -26.11 34.25 -10.31
N LYS A 116 -25.17 34.66 -11.18
CA LYS A 116 -23.88 33.98 -11.44
C LYS A 116 -22.99 33.94 -10.18
N VAL A 117 -22.97 35.02 -9.39
CA VAL A 117 -22.25 35.07 -8.09
C VAL A 117 -22.92 34.16 -7.07
N LYS A 118 -24.24 34.26 -6.86
CA LYS A 118 -24.99 33.34 -5.98
C LYS A 118 -24.76 31.88 -6.32
N LEU A 119 -24.80 31.53 -7.62
CA LEU A 119 -24.57 30.16 -8.08
C LEU A 119 -23.14 29.70 -7.71
N LYS A 120 -22.11 30.51 -8.00
CA LYS A 120 -20.73 30.24 -7.58
C LYS A 120 -20.62 30.00 -6.08
N GLU A 121 -21.22 30.85 -5.24
CA GLU A 121 -21.23 30.66 -3.79
C GLU A 121 -21.89 29.35 -3.35
N THR A 122 -23.02 28.96 -3.95
CA THR A 122 -23.66 27.68 -3.60
C THR A 122 -22.79 26.50 -3.99
N HIS A 123 -22.04 26.58 -5.10
CA HIS A 123 -21.09 25.55 -5.51
C HIS A 123 -19.85 25.51 -4.61
N THR A 124 -19.28 26.64 -4.16
CA THR A 124 -18.16 26.63 -3.20
C THR A 124 -18.60 26.07 -1.85
N LYS A 125 -19.72 26.55 -1.30
CA LYS A 125 -20.30 26.07 -0.03
C LYS A 125 -20.62 24.57 -0.09
N ARG A 126 -21.10 24.05 -1.23
CA ARG A 126 -21.29 22.59 -1.45
C ARG A 126 -19.96 21.83 -1.50
N LYS A 127 -18.96 22.31 -2.24
CA LYS A 127 -17.62 21.70 -2.31
C LYS A 127 -16.94 21.66 -0.93
N GLU A 128 -16.99 22.75 -0.18
CA GLU A 128 -16.47 22.82 1.19
C GLU A 128 -17.16 21.82 2.12
N LYS A 129 -18.50 21.72 2.08
CA LYS A 129 -19.21 20.74 2.91
C LYS A 129 -18.81 19.31 2.54
N ALA A 130 -18.79 18.98 1.25
CA ALA A 130 -18.37 17.66 0.79
C ALA A 130 -16.92 17.33 1.21
N HIS A 131 -16.00 18.29 1.12
CA HIS A 131 -14.62 18.12 1.59
C HIS A 131 -14.54 17.93 3.12
N LYS A 132 -15.29 18.72 3.91
CA LYS A 132 -15.36 18.59 5.37
C LYS A 132 -15.89 17.22 5.80
N GLU A 133 -16.94 16.71 5.17
CA GLU A 133 -17.44 15.35 5.43
C GLU A 133 -16.44 14.27 4.98
N LEU A 134 -15.81 14.40 3.81
CA LEU A 134 -14.79 13.44 3.35
C LEU A 134 -13.60 13.35 4.32
N VAL A 135 -13.13 14.49 4.85
CA VAL A 135 -12.08 14.54 5.89
C VAL A 135 -12.58 13.91 7.20
N ARG A 136 -13.86 14.13 7.57
CA ARG A 136 -14.48 13.51 8.75
C ARG A 136 -14.54 11.99 8.64
N VAL A 137 -15.03 11.47 7.52
CA VAL A 137 -15.12 10.03 7.22
C VAL A 137 -13.73 9.40 7.15
N LYS A 138 -12.77 10.02 6.45
CA LYS A 138 -11.39 9.52 6.40
C LYS A 138 -10.73 9.47 7.79
N LYS A 139 -11.03 10.43 8.67
CA LYS A 139 -10.58 10.39 10.07
C LYS A 139 -11.22 9.26 10.86
N GLN A 140 -12.53 9.02 10.71
CA GLN A 140 -13.23 7.91 11.36
C GLN A 140 -12.65 6.57 10.92
N LEU A 141 -12.59 6.31 9.61
CA LEU A 141 -12.02 5.08 9.05
C LEU A 141 -10.57 4.85 9.54
N SER A 142 -9.74 5.89 9.57
CA SER A 142 -8.37 5.80 10.09
C SER A 142 -8.30 5.49 11.60
N GLN A 143 -9.32 5.87 12.38
CA GLN A 143 -9.44 5.49 13.79
C GLN A 143 -9.99 4.07 13.96
N GLU A 144 -10.95 3.66 13.12
CA GLU A 144 -11.52 2.32 13.08
C GLU A 144 -10.46 1.27 12.71
N THR A 145 -9.74 1.43 11.59
CA THR A 145 -8.62 0.54 11.20
C THR A 145 -7.50 0.50 12.24
N ARG A 146 -7.24 1.60 12.95
CA ARG A 146 -6.26 1.62 14.05
C ARG A 146 -6.77 0.85 15.27
N ASN A 147 -8.06 0.92 15.58
CA ASN A 147 -8.68 0.15 16.66
C ASN A 147 -8.72 -1.35 16.33
N GLU A 148 -9.07 -1.71 15.10
CA GLU A 148 -9.02 -3.09 14.58
C GLU A 148 -7.61 -3.66 14.64
N SER A 149 -6.60 -2.90 14.21
CA SER A 149 -5.18 -3.26 14.31
C SER A 149 -4.75 -3.51 15.77
N MET A 150 -5.10 -2.61 16.70
CA MET A 150 -4.83 -2.81 18.14
C MET A 150 -5.60 -3.99 18.75
N GLN A 151 -6.81 -4.30 18.27
CA GLN A 151 -7.55 -5.49 18.71
C GLN A 151 -6.89 -6.76 18.18
N HIS A 152 -6.50 -6.79 16.90
CA HIS A 152 -5.80 -7.91 16.30
C HIS A 152 -4.48 -8.19 17.02
N GLU A 153 -3.65 -7.16 17.26
CA GLU A 153 -2.41 -7.26 18.03
C GLU A 153 -2.64 -7.86 19.43
N ARG A 154 -3.68 -7.41 20.15
CA ARG A 154 -4.05 -7.98 21.46
C ARG A 154 -4.45 -9.46 21.35
N THR A 155 -5.24 -9.84 20.35
CA THR A 155 -5.61 -11.26 20.15
C THR A 155 -4.40 -12.12 19.77
N LEU A 156 -3.48 -11.60 18.95
CA LEU A 156 -2.24 -12.28 18.58
C LEU A 156 -1.31 -12.46 19.79
N HIS A 157 -1.19 -11.44 20.64
CA HIS A 157 -0.43 -11.50 21.87
C HIS A 157 -1.03 -12.52 22.86
N GLU A 158 -2.35 -12.53 23.03
CA GLU A 158 -3.03 -13.50 23.90
C GLU A 158 -2.92 -14.93 23.35
N GLN A 159 -3.05 -15.13 22.04
CA GLN A 159 -2.78 -16.43 21.41
C GLN A 159 -1.33 -16.89 21.66
N ARG A 160 -0.33 -16.01 21.48
CA ARG A 160 1.08 -16.31 21.79
C ARG A 160 1.29 -16.66 23.26
N ARG A 161 0.63 -15.96 24.19
CA ARG A 161 0.66 -16.27 25.63
C ARG A 161 0.05 -17.63 25.93
N LEU A 162 -1.06 -17.98 25.29
CA LEU A 162 -1.75 -19.27 25.46
C LEU A 162 -0.98 -20.44 24.83
N THR A 163 -0.37 -20.28 23.66
CA THR A 163 0.50 -21.31 23.06
C THR A 163 1.77 -21.50 23.86
N GLN A 164 2.40 -20.42 24.35
CA GLN A 164 3.54 -20.50 25.27
C GLN A 164 3.17 -21.22 26.58
N LYS A 165 2.00 -20.93 27.17
CA LYS A 165 1.51 -21.62 28.37
C LYS A 165 1.32 -23.12 28.13
N ARG A 166 0.63 -23.51 27.03
CA ARG A 166 0.45 -24.92 26.63
C ARG A 166 1.79 -25.61 26.37
N ALA A 167 2.75 -24.93 25.75
CA ALA A 167 4.09 -25.47 25.50
C ALA A 167 4.87 -25.67 26.82
N MET A 168 4.74 -24.78 27.80
CA MET A 168 5.32 -24.94 29.13
C MET A 168 4.67 -26.12 29.89
N GLU A 169 3.35 -26.21 29.92
CA GLU A 169 2.60 -27.32 30.54
C GLU A 169 2.97 -28.68 29.90
N THR A 170 3.12 -28.71 28.58
CA THR A 170 3.58 -29.90 27.83
C THR A 170 5.04 -30.24 28.18
N ARG A 171 5.92 -29.24 28.26
CA ARG A 171 7.33 -29.42 28.64
C ARG A 171 7.46 -29.95 30.08
N GLU A 172 6.65 -29.46 31.00
CA GLU A 172 6.65 -29.89 32.40
C GLU A 172 6.07 -31.31 32.58
N SER A 173 4.97 -31.65 31.91
CA SER A 173 4.44 -33.02 31.93
C SER A 173 5.42 -34.03 31.33
N ILE A 174 6.10 -33.69 30.23
CA ILE A 174 7.20 -34.51 29.65
C ILE A 174 8.37 -34.61 30.64
N ARG A 175 8.77 -33.52 31.30
CA ARG A 175 9.85 -33.54 32.32
C ARG A 175 9.50 -34.45 33.50
N LYS A 176 8.27 -34.36 34.01
CA LYS A 176 7.75 -35.20 35.09
C LYS A 176 7.74 -36.67 34.67
N SER A 177 7.14 -36.99 33.53
CA SER A 177 7.10 -38.35 32.98
C SER A 177 8.50 -38.96 32.78
N LYS A 178 9.45 -38.19 32.21
CA LYS A 178 10.86 -38.62 32.09
C LYS A 178 11.52 -38.86 33.45
N SER A 179 11.26 -38.02 34.45
CA SER A 179 11.80 -38.18 35.81
C SER A 179 11.22 -39.41 36.52
N GLU A 180 9.92 -39.68 36.38
CA GLU A 180 9.28 -40.87 36.91
C GLU A 180 9.77 -42.16 36.23
N ALA A 181 9.97 -42.13 34.90
CA ALA A 181 10.55 -43.24 34.15
C ALA A 181 12.00 -43.51 34.59
N ALA A 182 12.82 -42.47 34.75
CA ALA A 182 14.19 -42.60 35.27
C ALA A 182 14.22 -43.15 36.70
N ALA A 183 13.32 -42.70 37.58
CA ALA A 183 13.19 -43.21 38.94
C ALA A 183 12.75 -44.69 38.98
N LYS A 184 11.82 -45.11 38.10
CA LYS A 184 11.43 -46.52 37.91
C LYS A 184 12.62 -47.36 37.44
N LEU A 185 13.38 -46.88 36.46
CA LEU A 185 14.59 -47.56 35.96
C LEU A 185 15.68 -47.69 37.04
N ALA A 186 15.90 -46.63 37.83
CA ALA A 186 16.85 -46.65 38.93
C ALA A 186 16.45 -47.67 40.02
N LYS A 187 15.18 -47.69 40.42
CA LYS A 187 14.64 -48.70 41.36
C LYS A 187 14.77 -50.13 40.81
N ALA A 188 14.51 -50.34 39.51
CA ALA A 188 14.68 -51.63 38.87
C ALA A 188 16.15 -52.09 38.85
N LYS A 189 17.10 -51.19 38.56
CA LYS A 189 18.55 -51.48 38.62
C LYS A 189 19.01 -51.84 40.04
N VAL A 190 18.59 -51.09 41.06
CA VAL A 190 18.91 -51.37 42.47
C VAL A 190 18.33 -52.71 42.89
N LYS A 191 17.07 -53.02 42.54
CA LYS A 191 16.47 -54.33 42.82
C LYS A 191 17.26 -55.45 42.13
N HIS A 192 17.57 -55.32 40.84
CA HIS A 192 18.36 -56.34 40.12
C HIS A 192 19.73 -56.57 40.75
N MET A 193 20.46 -55.53 41.15
CA MET A 193 21.73 -55.69 41.87
C MET A 193 21.57 -56.33 43.25
N SER A 194 20.46 -56.07 43.95
CA SER A 194 20.14 -56.75 45.21
C SER A 194 19.93 -58.25 44.98
N ASN A 195 19.06 -58.60 44.02
CA ASN A 195 18.80 -59.99 43.63
C ASN A 195 20.08 -60.72 43.21
N VAL A 196 20.94 -60.11 42.38
CA VAL A 196 22.23 -60.72 41.96
C VAL A 196 23.20 -60.91 43.12
N LYS A 197 23.21 -60.00 44.11
CA LYS A 197 24.00 -60.15 45.33
C LYS A 197 23.47 -61.30 46.20
N GLU A 198 22.15 -61.43 46.31
CA GLU A 198 21.46 -62.48 47.07
C GLU A 198 21.72 -63.87 46.44
N ASP A 199 21.59 -63.97 45.11
CA ASP A 199 21.97 -65.16 44.32
C ASP A 199 23.44 -65.56 44.54
N TYR A 200 24.36 -64.59 44.59
CA TYR A 200 25.78 -64.84 44.82
C TYR A 200 26.07 -65.28 46.27
N LEU A 201 25.40 -64.68 47.26
CA LEU A 201 25.56 -65.06 48.66
C LEU A 201 25.05 -66.48 48.92
N SER A 202 23.90 -66.87 48.35
CA SER A 202 23.39 -68.24 48.45
C SER A 202 24.41 -69.25 47.91
N ARG A 203 24.96 -69.03 46.70
CA ARG A 203 25.96 -69.94 46.10
C ARG A 203 27.26 -70.01 46.90
N LEU A 204 27.66 -68.92 47.55
CA LEU A 204 28.82 -68.91 48.43
C LEU A 204 28.56 -69.68 49.73
N GLU A 205 27.33 -69.65 50.25
CA GLU A 205 26.88 -70.45 51.40
C GLU A 205 26.78 -71.95 51.05
N ASP A 206 26.32 -72.27 49.82
CA ASP A 206 26.34 -73.63 49.26
C ASP A 206 27.80 -74.17 49.14
N GLU A 207 28.71 -73.38 48.53
CA GLU A 207 30.14 -73.76 48.40
C GLU A 207 30.84 -73.91 49.75
N LEU A 208 30.58 -73.02 50.71
CA LEU A 208 31.13 -73.13 52.07
C LEU A 208 30.59 -74.34 52.83
N SER A 209 29.33 -74.71 52.60
CA SER A 209 28.73 -75.91 53.20
C SER A 209 29.38 -77.18 52.64
N HIS A 210 29.52 -77.29 51.31
CA HIS A 210 30.22 -78.41 50.67
C HIS A 210 31.70 -78.48 51.10
N LEU A 211 32.40 -77.35 51.23
CA LEU A 211 33.78 -77.33 51.72
C LEU A 211 33.86 -77.89 53.15
N LYS A 212 32.97 -77.46 54.04
CA LYS A 212 32.89 -77.97 55.43
C LYS A 212 32.57 -79.47 55.48
N GLU A 213 31.66 -79.96 54.65
CA GLU A 213 31.36 -81.40 54.54
C GLU A 213 32.62 -82.18 54.13
N THR A 214 33.35 -81.72 53.11
CA THR A 214 34.62 -82.37 52.70
C THR A 214 35.75 -82.24 53.73
N GLU A 215 35.76 -81.19 54.56
CA GLU A 215 36.70 -81.05 55.67
C GLU A 215 36.36 -82.02 56.81
N GLU A 216 35.07 -82.23 57.13
CA GLU A 216 34.63 -83.22 58.11
C GLU A 216 34.91 -84.66 57.64
N GLU A 217 34.69 -84.97 56.35
CA GLU A 217 35.08 -86.25 55.74
C GLU A 217 36.60 -86.47 55.78
N LEU A 218 37.40 -85.45 55.40
CA LEU A 218 38.86 -85.54 55.40
C LEU A 218 39.41 -85.75 56.81
N ASN A 219 38.90 -85.00 57.80
CA ASN A 219 39.29 -85.18 59.21
C ASN A 219 38.93 -86.59 59.71
N SER A 220 37.77 -87.13 59.31
CA SER A 220 37.40 -88.52 59.62
C SER A 220 38.39 -89.53 59.04
N MET A 221 38.79 -89.36 57.77
CA MET A 221 39.82 -90.18 57.15
C MET A 221 41.19 -90.04 57.82
N THR A 222 41.61 -88.83 58.24
CA THR A 222 42.87 -88.61 58.95
C THR A 222 42.89 -89.25 60.34
N VAL A 223 41.76 -89.28 61.06
CA VAL A 223 41.64 -90.03 62.32
C VAL A 223 41.78 -91.54 62.07
N LEU A 224 41.11 -92.08 61.05
CA LEU A 224 41.23 -93.49 60.67
C LEU A 224 42.65 -93.87 60.19
N GLU A 225 43.33 -92.99 59.47
CA GLU A 225 44.74 -93.14 59.10
C GLU A 225 45.63 -93.15 60.36
N MET A 226 45.44 -92.22 61.29
CA MET A 226 46.18 -92.17 62.55
C MET A 226 45.98 -93.42 63.41
N GLU A 227 44.74 -93.93 63.52
CA GLU A 227 44.46 -95.21 64.18
C GLU A 227 45.15 -96.38 63.47
N LEU A 228 45.10 -96.43 62.14
CA LEU A 228 45.74 -97.48 61.36
C LEU A 228 47.27 -97.45 61.51
N ILE A 229 47.88 -96.27 61.49
CA ILE A 229 49.31 -96.06 61.75
C ILE A 229 49.66 -96.46 63.19
N GLN A 230 48.88 -96.04 64.19
CA GLN A 230 49.12 -96.40 65.59
C GLN A 230 49.00 -97.91 65.81
N ARG A 231 48.05 -98.57 65.13
CA ARG A 231 47.86 -100.03 65.14
C ARG A 231 48.98 -100.76 64.38
N LEU A 232 49.47 -100.20 63.27
CA LEU A 232 50.63 -100.72 62.54
C LEU A 232 51.90 -100.63 63.39
N GLN A 233 52.18 -99.47 63.98
CA GLN A 233 53.29 -99.26 64.91
C GLN A 233 53.19 -100.16 66.14
N SER A 234 51.98 -100.41 66.65
CA SER A 234 51.79 -101.31 67.80
C SER A 234 52.07 -102.76 67.42
N LYS A 235 51.59 -103.22 66.26
CA LYS A 235 51.98 -104.52 65.68
C LYS A 235 53.48 -104.60 65.40
N GLN A 236 54.12 -103.52 64.93
CA GLN A 236 55.56 -103.46 64.73
C GLN A 236 56.31 -103.54 66.05
N ARG A 237 55.89 -102.85 67.12
CA ARG A 237 56.47 -103.00 68.47
C ARG A 237 56.22 -104.38 69.08
N GLU A 238 55.10 -105.03 68.76
CA GLU A 238 54.83 -106.42 69.14
C GLU A 238 55.73 -107.39 68.37
N GLN A 239 55.92 -107.17 67.06
CA GLN A 239 56.88 -107.90 66.25
C GLN A 239 58.31 -107.67 66.74
N GLU A 240 58.74 -106.44 67.00
CA GLU A 240 60.04 -106.11 67.60
C GLU A 240 60.21 -106.80 68.95
N LYS A 241 59.20 -106.82 69.84
CA LYS A 241 59.27 -107.54 71.11
C LYS A 241 59.36 -109.06 70.92
N ALA A 242 58.61 -109.62 69.97
CA ALA A 242 58.70 -111.04 69.64
C ALA A 242 60.05 -111.39 68.99
N TYR A 243 60.59 -110.50 68.15
CA TYR A 243 61.86 -110.66 67.45
C TYR A 243 63.04 -110.50 68.42
N ASN A 244 63.07 -109.47 69.26
CA ASN A 244 64.04 -109.33 70.36
C ASN A 244 63.98 -110.56 71.30
N LYS A 245 62.79 -111.09 71.58
CA LYS A 245 62.62 -112.28 72.44
C LYS A 245 63.00 -113.59 71.74
N LEU A 246 62.97 -113.65 70.40
CA LEU A 246 63.54 -114.72 69.60
C LEU A 246 65.06 -114.57 69.47
N GLU A 247 65.56 -113.37 69.24
CA GLU A 247 66.98 -113.01 69.13
C GLU A 247 67.74 -113.27 70.44
N HIS A 248 67.10 -113.03 71.58
CA HIS A 248 67.60 -113.40 72.91
C HIS A 248 67.61 -114.93 73.15
N VAL A 249 66.88 -115.72 72.34
CA VAL A 249 66.74 -117.20 72.48
C VAL A 249 67.47 -117.97 71.38
N LEU A 250 67.71 -117.37 70.21
CA LEU A 250 68.23 -118.00 68.99
C LEU A 250 69.40 -117.20 68.38
N GLY A 251 70.35 -116.77 69.20
CA GLY A 251 71.58 -116.13 68.73
C GLY A 251 72.50 -117.08 67.98
N ILE A 252 72.36 -117.20 66.64
CA ILE A 252 73.34 -117.79 65.71
C ILE A 252 73.13 -117.25 64.27
N GLY A 253 74.23 -116.89 63.61
CA GLY A 253 74.51 -117.29 62.21
C GLY A 253 73.74 -116.69 61.02
N ASN A 254 74.14 -115.49 60.60
CA ASN A 254 74.78 -115.18 59.29
C ASN A 254 74.23 -115.78 57.94
N THR A 255 74.30 -114.97 56.87
CA THR A 255 74.05 -115.28 55.43
C THR A 255 72.58 -115.55 55.03
N GLY A 256 72.15 -115.35 53.78
CA GLY A 256 72.80 -114.63 52.67
C GLY A 256 72.27 -114.97 51.26
N ALA A 257 71.98 -113.91 50.48
CA ALA A 257 71.95 -113.84 49.01
C ALA A 257 70.82 -114.52 48.16
N ALA A 258 70.61 -113.88 47.00
CA ALA A 258 70.22 -114.42 45.68
C ALA A 258 68.79 -114.95 45.42
N GLY A 259 68.04 -114.19 44.59
CA GLY A 259 67.45 -114.84 43.40
C GLY A 259 66.08 -114.38 42.90
N PRO A 260 65.74 -114.69 41.62
CA PRO A 260 65.18 -113.66 40.74
C PRO A 260 63.96 -114.08 39.90
N ARG A 261 63.24 -113.11 39.29
CA ARG A 261 62.75 -113.16 37.88
C ARG A 261 61.92 -111.94 37.42
N SER A 262 62.19 -111.51 36.19
CA SER A 262 61.33 -110.70 35.29
C SER A 262 60.49 -111.66 34.39
N PRO A 263 59.77 -111.28 33.29
CA PRO A 263 59.61 -109.96 32.64
C PRO A 263 58.20 -109.61 32.05
N GLY A 264 58.10 -108.42 31.42
CA GLY A 264 57.11 -108.08 30.38
C GLY A 264 56.08 -107.02 30.78
N LYS A 265 55.59 -106.13 29.90
CA LYS A 265 55.98 -105.78 28.51
C LYS A 265 55.45 -104.35 28.18
N LYS A 266 56.17 -103.59 27.34
CA LYS A 266 55.77 -102.29 26.72
C LYS A 266 54.75 -102.52 25.55
N PRO A 267 54.15 -101.52 24.83
CA PRO A 267 54.62 -100.12 24.64
C PRO A 267 53.57 -98.97 24.42
N ALA A 268 54.10 -97.73 24.32
CA ALA A 268 53.61 -96.56 23.52
C ALA A 268 52.23 -95.92 23.88
N SER A 269 51.91 -94.66 23.63
CA SER A 269 52.61 -93.38 23.26
C SER A 269 51.59 -92.21 23.52
N VAL A 270 51.78 -90.89 23.30
CA VAL A 270 52.69 -90.00 22.54
C VAL A 270 52.99 -88.71 23.35
N ALA A 271 53.94 -87.88 22.91
CA ALA A 271 54.22 -86.49 23.35
C ALA A 271 54.54 -85.63 22.09
N PRO A 272 54.44 -84.28 22.06
CA PRO A 272 54.81 -83.34 23.15
C PRO A 272 53.99 -82.02 23.29
N SER A 273 54.45 -81.17 24.23
CA SER A 273 54.15 -79.74 24.42
C SER A 273 54.92 -78.83 23.41
N PRO A 274 55.06 -77.48 23.54
CA PRO A 274 54.47 -76.51 24.49
C PRO A 274 53.99 -75.13 23.88
N ALA A 275 53.41 -74.27 24.75
CA ALA A 275 53.43 -72.78 24.74
C ALA A 275 52.89 -71.96 23.54
N GLY A 276 52.20 -70.84 23.81
CA GLY A 276 51.83 -69.85 22.77
C GLY A 276 50.90 -68.72 23.23
N ARG A 277 51.37 -67.48 23.24
CA ARG A 277 50.72 -66.26 23.78
C ARG A 277 50.16 -65.36 22.66
N LEU A 278 49.14 -64.54 22.99
CA LEU A 278 48.64 -63.29 22.34
C LEU A 278 47.57 -63.30 21.20
N LYS A 279 46.53 -62.48 21.44
CA LYS A 279 45.70 -61.58 20.58
C LYS A 279 45.25 -61.95 19.13
N ARG A 280 43.95 -61.63 18.88
CA ARG A 280 43.32 -60.92 17.72
C ARG A 280 44.07 -60.87 16.37
N PRO A 281 43.35 -61.11 15.26
CA PRO A 281 42.87 -59.95 14.47
C PRO A 281 41.45 -60.09 13.88
N ASP A 282 41.05 -59.08 13.11
CA ASP A 282 39.79 -58.91 12.38
C ASP A 282 39.98 -59.17 10.84
N THR A 283 38.92 -59.04 10.01
CA THR A 283 38.91 -59.08 8.51
C THR A 283 39.07 -60.47 7.85
N ALA A 284 38.73 -60.71 6.56
CA ALA A 284 38.31 -59.84 5.45
C ALA A 284 37.29 -60.54 4.49
N GLY A 285 36.66 -59.80 3.55
CA GLY A 285 35.74 -60.40 2.55
C GLY A 285 35.05 -59.44 1.56
N THR A 286 35.80 -58.84 0.62
CA THR A 286 35.29 -58.05 -0.53
C THR A 286 35.58 -58.81 -1.85
N PRO A 287 34.82 -58.63 -2.95
CA PRO A 287 35.18 -57.58 -3.95
C PRO A 287 34.02 -56.93 -4.79
N PRO A 288 34.27 -55.77 -5.45
CA PRO A 288 33.42 -55.09 -6.48
C PRO A 288 33.99 -55.33 -7.93
N PRO A 289 33.77 -54.54 -9.03
CA PRO A 289 32.95 -53.31 -9.29
C PRO A 289 32.22 -53.18 -10.68
N ALA A 290 31.55 -52.03 -10.91
CA ALA A 290 31.25 -51.35 -12.20
C ALA A 290 30.18 -51.97 -13.16
N ALA A 291 29.52 -51.26 -14.11
CA ALA A 291 29.63 -49.88 -14.64
C ALA A 291 28.25 -49.34 -15.17
N PRO A 292 28.08 -48.05 -15.56
CA PRO A 292 26.81 -47.45 -16.05
C PRO A 292 26.63 -47.59 -17.59
N PRO A 293 25.42 -47.41 -18.20
CA PRO A 293 24.82 -46.07 -18.46
C PRO A 293 23.27 -45.94 -18.45
N GLN A 294 22.80 -44.67 -18.33
CA GLN A 294 21.62 -44.01 -18.96
C GLN A 294 20.29 -44.78 -19.22
N ASP A 295 19.14 -44.27 -18.71
CA ASP A 295 18.12 -43.58 -19.53
C ASP A 295 17.03 -42.87 -18.69
N SER A 296 16.32 -41.92 -19.33
CA SER A 296 14.98 -41.39 -19.08
C SER A 296 14.42 -41.34 -17.64
N GLY A 297 14.49 -40.15 -17.03
CA GLY A 297 13.75 -39.78 -15.83
C GLY A 297 13.56 -38.26 -15.78
N PHE A 298 12.74 -37.72 -16.70
CA PHE A 298 12.39 -36.30 -16.71
C PHE A 298 11.24 -36.10 -15.72
N ASP A 299 11.57 -36.10 -14.42
CA ASP A 299 10.62 -35.71 -13.38
C ASP A 299 10.21 -34.25 -13.62
N GLU A 300 8.95 -34.05 -13.98
CA GLU A 300 8.33 -32.75 -14.15
C GLU A 300 8.42 -32.00 -12.81
N PRO A 301 9.11 -30.84 -12.74
CA PRO A 301 9.41 -30.20 -11.47
C PRO A 301 8.11 -29.82 -10.78
N THR A 302 7.94 -30.30 -9.55
CA THR A 302 6.66 -30.21 -8.84
C THR A 302 6.29 -28.76 -8.53
N ASP A 303 4.98 -28.45 -8.44
CA ASP A 303 4.47 -27.10 -8.16
C ASP A 303 5.18 -26.41 -6.97
N ASP A 304 5.50 -27.18 -5.92
CA ASP A 304 6.26 -26.74 -4.74
C ASP A 304 7.70 -26.31 -5.08
N GLU A 305 8.39 -27.04 -5.96
CA GLU A 305 9.74 -26.70 -6.43
C GLU A 305 9.73 -25.49 -7.36
N ILE A 306 8.76 -25.40 -8.27
CA ILE A 306 8.57 -24.23 -9.14
C ILE A 306 8.32 -22.98 -8.28
N SER A 307 7.42 -23.08 -7.29
CA SER A 307 7.12 -22.00 -6.35
C SER A 307 8.34 -21.60 -5.51
N ALA A 308 9.09 -22.58 -5.00
CA ALA A 308 10.33 -22.32 -4.25
C ALA A 308 11.41 -21.64 -5.10
N LYS A 309 11.54 -21.99 -6.39
CA LYS A 309 12.50 -21.38 -7.33
C LYS A 309 12.10 -19.94 -7.68
N PHE A 310 10.81 -19.68 -7.90
CA PHE A 310 10.29 -18.33 -8.12
C PHE A 310 10.53 -17.42 -6.89
N GLY A 311 10.27 -17.93 -5.69
CA GLY A 311 10.50 -17.22 -4.42
C GLY A 311 11.97 -16.90 -4.10
N LEU A 312 12.95 -17.55 -4.75
CA LEU A 312 14.38 -17.20 -4.64
C LEU A 312 14.78 -16.02 -5.53
N LEU A 313 13.96 -15.67 -6.53
CA LEU A 313 14.20 -14.58 -7.48
C LEU A 313 13.40 -13.33 -7.13
N ASP A 314 12.16 -13.47 -6.68
CA ASP A 314 11.36 -12.38 -6.08
C ASP A 314 11.87 -12.00 -4.67
N LYS A 315 13.08 -11.45 -4.61
CA LYS A 315 13.74 -10.96 -3.38
C LYS A 315 13.01 -9.79 -2.72
N ALA A 316 11.99 -9.23 -3.38
CA ALA A 316 11.15 -8.16 -2.87
C ALA A 316 9.86 -8.67 -2.18
N GLY A 317 9.47 -9.93 -2.39
CA GLY A 317 8.17 -10.46 -1.95
C GLY A 317 7.00 -9.76 -2.65
N SER A 318 7.19 -9.38 -3.91
CA SER A 318 6.27 -8.61 -4.73
C SER A 318 5.21 -9.44 -5.46
N GLY A 319 5.45 -10.73 -5.67
CA GLY A 319 4.67 -11.61 -6.54
C GLY A 319 5.07 -11.60 -8.02
N PHE A 320 6.07 -10.80 -8.38
CA PHE A 320 6.53 -10.59 -9.77
C PHE A 320 8.04 -10.81 -9.91
N VAL A 321 8.47 -11.32 -11.06
CA VAL A 321 9.88 -11.50 -11.44
C VAL A 321 10.16 -10.65 -12.70
N SER A 322 11.36 -10.09 -12.81
CA SER A 322 11.73 -9.28 -13.99
C SER A 322 11.91 -10.17 -15.23
N THR A 323 11.69 -9.63 -16.42
CA THR A 323 11.97 -10.35 -17.68
C THR A 323 13.44 -10.76 -17.82
N ASP A 324 14.38 -10.03 -17.21
CA ASP A 324 15.80 -10.40 -17.14
C ASP A 324 16.10 -11.52 -16.12
N ASP A 325 15.25 -11.70 -15.10
CA ASP A 325 15.36 -12.77 -14.09
C ASP A 325 14.61 -14.04 -14.50
N LEU A 326 13.63 -13.95 -15.41
CA LEU A 326 12.94 -15.10 -16.02
C LEU A 326 13.92 -16.10 -16.66
N GLY A 327 14.93 -15.61 -17.40
CA GLY A 327 15.98 -16.47 -17.96
C GLY A 327 16.79 -17.20 -16.89
N LYS A 328 16.98 -16.57 -15.73
CA LYS A 328 17.68 -17.18 -14.58
C LYS A 328 16.80 -18.23 -13.89
N LEU A 329 15.48 -18.02 -13.83
CA LEU A 329 14.51 -18.99 -13.34
C LEU A 329 14.55 -20.28 -14.19
N LEU A 330 14.44 -20.14 -15.52
CA LEU A 330 14.41 -21.26 -16.46
C LEU A 330 15.70 -22.10 -16.42
N VAL A 331 16.88 -21.45 -16.43
CA VAL A 331 18.16 -22.13 -16.26
C VAL A 331 18.26 -22.79 -14.86
N SER A 332 17.68 -22.20 -13.81
CA SER A 332 17.65 -22.81 -12.47
C SER A 332 16.69 -24.01 -12.35
N LEU A 333 15.76 -24.16 -13.29
CA LEU A 333 14.88 -25.34 -13.48
C LEU A 333 15.47 -26.36 -14.46
N GLY A 334 16.67 -26.11 -15.01
CA GLY A 334 17.36 -27.01 -15.95
C GLY A 334 17.03 -26.78 -17.43
N LEU A 335 16.17 -25.80 -17.76
CA LEU A 335 15.84 -25.47 -19.14
C LEU A 335 16.80 -24.42 -19.72
N ASN A 336 17.76 -24.88 -20.53
CA ASN A 336 18.56 -24.01 -21.38
C ASN A 336 17.81 -23.71 -22.69
N LEU A 337 17.01 -22.64 -22.69
CA LEU A 337 16.44 -22.04 -23.90
C LEU A 337 17.52 -21.25 -24.68
N SER A 338 17.36 -21.14 -26.00
CA SER A 338 18.10 -20.15 -26.82
C SER A 338 17.67 -18.72 -26.44
N GLU A 339 18.51 -17.73 -26.75
CA GLU A 339 18.21 -16.31 -26.54
C GLU A 339 16.91 -15.90 -27.27
N ASP A 340 16.72 -16.36 -28.52
CA ASP A 340 15.48 -16.14 -29.29
C ASP A 340 14.23 -16.76 -28.64
N GLN A 341 14.38 -17.94 -28.02
CA GLN A 341 13.29 -18.66 -27.37
C GLN A 341 12.93 -18.02 -26.01
N LEU A 342 13.94 -17.51 -25.30
CA LEU A 342 13.72 -16.73 -24.08
C LEU A 342 13.02 -15.40 -24.40
N GLU A 343 13.37 -14.72 -25.49
CA GLU A 343 12.70 -13.49 -25.90
C GLU A 343 11.24 -13.76 -26.32
N GLN A 344 10.98 -14.85 -27.05
CA GLN A 344 9.62 -15.29 -27.36
C GLN A 344 8.82 -15.65 -26.09
N ALA A 345 9.45 -16.27 -25.09
CA ALA A 345 8.79 -16.54 -23.80
C ALA A 345 8.45 -15.25 -23.05
N LYS A 346 9.35 -14.25 -23.03
CA LYS A 346 9.07 -12.92 -22.45
C LYS A 346 7.87 -12.26 -23.15
N GLU A 347 7.82 -12.25 -24.48
CA GLU A 347 6.73 -11.62 -25.24
C GLU A 347 5.37 -12.32 -25.03
N GLN A 348 5.36 -13.65 -24.86
CA GLN A 348 4.16 -14.42 -24.53
C GLN A 348 3.67 -14.21 -23.09
N LEU A 349 4.58 -13.95 -22.15
CA LEU A 349 4.30 -13.78 -20.73
C LEU A 349 3.93 -12.33 -20.36
N ASP A 350 4.69 -11.35 -20.85
CA ASP A 350 4.49 -9.92 -20.60
C ASP A 350 3.72 -9.24 -21.74
N GLN A 351 2.53 -9.75 -22.03
CA GLN A 351 1.61 -9.19 -23.05
C GLN A 351 1.17 -7.74 -22.72
N GLY A 352 1.43 -7.27 -21.49
CA GLY A 352 1.22 -5.89 -21.06
C GLY A 352 2.39 -4.94 -21.31
N GLY A 353 3.57 -5.43 -21.69
CA GLY A 353 4.78 -4.63 -21.89
C GLY A 353 5.27 -3.93 -20.61
N THR A 354 5.13 -4.60 -19.47
CA THR A 354 5.40 -4.09 -18.12
C THR A 354 6.85 -4.28 -17.65
N GLY A 355 7.60 -5.18 -18.29
CA GLY A 355 8.91 -5.66 -17.85
C GLY A 355 8.85 -6.66 -16.68
N GLN A 356 7.66 -7.11 -16.30
CA GLN A 356 7.43 -7.97 -15.13
C GLN A 356 6.48 -9.12 -15.47
N VAL A 357 6.77 -10.31 -14.92
CA VAL A 357 5.94 -11.51 -15.08
C VAL A 357 5.45 -11.96 -13.70
N SER A 358 4.15 -12.18 -13.54
CA SER A 358 3.61 -12.73 -12.28
C SER A 358 3.79 -14.25 -12.20
N PHE A 359 3.74 -14.80 -10.99
CA PHE A 359 3.76 -16.26 -10.80
C PHE A 359 2.60 -16.96 -11.54
N GLY A 360 1.44 -16.33 -11.65
CA GLY A 360 0.27 -16.91 -12.33
C GLY A 360 0.44 -17.01 -13.84
N GLU A 361 1.01 -15.97 -14.48
CA GLU A 361 1.34 -16.00 -15.91
C GLU A 361 2.44 -17.03 -16.20
N PHE A 362 3.50 -17.03 -15.40
CA PHE A 362 4.60 -17.99 -15.52
C PHE A 362 4.13 -19.44 -15.36
N PHE A 363 3.29 -19.73 -14.35
CA PHE A 363 2.80 -21.09 -14.10
C PHE A 363 1.84 -21.57 -15.21
N LEU A 364 0.96 -20.70 -15.71
CA LEU A 364 0.06 -21.04 -16.83
C LEU A 364 0.80 -21.30 -18.14
N TRP A 365 1.91 -20.60 -18.39
CA TRP A 365 2.79 -20.84 -19.55
C TRP A 365 3.69 -22.06 -19.36
N TRP A 366 4.05 -22.40 -18.12
CA TRP A 366 4.81 -23.62 -17.82
C TRP A 366 3.97 -24.89 -17.98
N GLN A 367 2.67 -24.83 -17.72
CA GLN A 367 1.76 -25.99 -17.69
C GLN A 367 1.00 -26.25 -19.01
N GLY A 368 1.33 -25.57 -20.12
CA GLY A 368 0.52 -25.56 -21.37
C GLY A 368 1.31 -25.61 -22.67
#